data_AF-M0ZQN5-F1
#
_entry.id   AF-M0ZQN5-F1
#
_cell.length_a   1.000
_cell.length_b   1.000
_cell.length_c   1.000
_cell.angle_alpha   90.00
_cell.angle_beta   90.00
_cell.angle_gamma   90.00
#
_symmetry.space_group_name_H-M   'P 1'
#
loop_
_entity.id
_entity.type
_entity.pdbx_description
1 polymer ?
#
loop_
_entity_poly.entity_id
_entity_poly.type
_entity_poly.pdbx_seq_one_letter_code
_entity_poly.pdbx_strand_id
1 'polypeptide(L)'
;MVILLAILLQLVLFSPISPQILEIPSPSPTFTSNSYLQRVSKLGEGFVDRPEDVAVDKMGIVYTATRDGWIKRRHKNGTWQSWKYIGRDTLLGLKVSSAGHILVCDAQEGLLKVTEDGVTVLASHVNGKKIRLADDVVEASDGSVYFSVASTKFGLHEWFLDVLEAKPHGQLLKYSPSLNQISVILDNLAFANGVALSADQDYLVVCESWK
;
A
#
# COMPACT_ATOMS: atom_id res chain seq x y z
N MET A 1 35.42 12.13 26.88
CA MET A 1 34.53 11.17 27.57
C MET A 1 33.12 11.72 27.75
N VAL A 2 32.93 12.90 28.36
CA VAL A 2 31.60 13.52 28.57
C VAL A 2 30.83 13.77 27.26
N ILE A 3 31.50 14.29 26.23
CA ILE A 3 30.86 14.55 24.91
C ILE A 3 30.38 13.24 24.27
N LEU A 4 31.19 12.19 24.34
CA LEU A 4 30.87 10.89 23.75
C LEU A 4 29.71 10.21 24.49
N LEU A 5 29.67 10.34 25.82
CA LEU A 5 28.57 9.88 26.65
C LEU A 5 27.27 10.68 26.37
N ALA A 6 27.37 12.00 26.22
CA ALA A 6 26.22 12.84 25.88
C ALA A 6 25.65 12.51 24.50
N ILE A 7 26.50 12.27 23.49
CA ILE A 7 26.08 11.81 22.17
C ILE A 7 25.40 10.45 22.27
N LEU A 8 25.97 9.49 23.01
CA LEU A 8 25.39 8.18 23.20
C LEU A 8 24.01 8.25 23.88
N LEU A 9 23.89 9.04 24.95
CA LEU A 9 22.62 9.29 25.63
C LEU A 9 21.60 9.94 24.70
N GLN A 10 22.02 10.91 23.88
CA GLN A 10 21.15 11.55 22.90
C GLN A 10 20.64 10.53 21.87
N LEU A 11 21.50 9.66 21.36
CA LEU A 11 21.12 8.62 20.41
C LEU A 11 20.16 7.60 21.05
N VAL A 12 20.42 7.16 22.28
CA VAL A 12 19.60 6.14 22.95
C VAL A 12 18.24 6.71 23.38
N LEU A 13 18.19 7.93 23.91
CA LEU A 13 16.96 8.53 24.43
C LEU A 13 16.05 9.09 23.34
N PHE A 14 16.62 9.53 22.21
CA PHE A 14 15.87 10.18 21.12
C PHE A 14 15.83 9.35 19.83
N SER A 15 16.27 8.09 19.86
CA SER A 15 16.09 7.20 18.71
C SER A 15 14.60 6.95 18.46
N PRO A 16 14.10 7.13 17.21
CA PRO A 16 12.72 6.83 16.86
C PRO A 16 12.44 5.32 16.79
N ILE A 17 13.50 4.50 16.80
CA ILE A 17 13.47 3.05 16.68
C ILE A 17 14.10 2.37 17.90
N SER A 18 13.59 1.20 18.24
CA SER A 18 14.17 0.24 19.18
C SER A 18 14.47 -1.04 18.39
N PRO A 19 15.63 -1.10 17.71
CA PRO A 19 15.89 -2.12 16.70
C PRO A 19 16.01 -3.53 17.27
N GLN A 20 15.52 -4.51 16.53
CA GLN A 20 15.78 -5.94 16.72
C GLN A 20 16.76 -6.46 15.68
N ILE A 21 17.35 -7.63 15.95
CA ILE A 21 18.21 -8.29 14.97
C ILE A 21 17.33 -8.84 13.85
N LEU A 22 17.56 -8.38 12.63
CA LEU A 22 16.96 -8.92 11.42
C LEU A 22 17.90 -9.97 10.82
N GLU A 23 17.49 -11.23 10.85
CA GLU A 23 18.21 -12.30 10.16
C GLU A 23 17.88 -12.26 8.67
N ILE A 24 18.79 -11.71 7.87
CA ILE A 24 18.65 -11.72 6.42
C ILE A 24 19.13 -13.10 5.92
N PRO A 25 18.27 -13.91 5.29
CA PRO A 25 18.70 -15.19 4.76
C PRO A 25 19.83 -14.98 3.75
N SER A 26 20.82 -15.87 3.78
CA SER A 26 21.88 -15.83 2.77
C SER A 26 21.25 -15.95 1.37
N PRO A 27 21.67 -15.13 0.39
CA PRO A 27 21.10 -15.20 -0.94
C PRO A 27 21.18 -16.63 -1.48
N SER A 28 20.01 -17.24 -1.71
CA SER A 28 19.86 -18.56 -2.33
C SER A 28 20.08 -18.43 -3.86
N PRO A 29 20.33 -19.52 -4.61
CA PRO A 29 21.31 -19.54 -5.70
C PRO A 29 20.98 -18.65 -6.89
N THR A 30 22.06 -18.35 -7.62
CA THR A 30 22.18 -17.61 -8.88
C THR A 30 20.96 -17.69 -9.80
N PHE A 31 20.17 -16.62 -9.84
CA PHE A 31 19.24 -16.38 -10.94
C PHE A 31 20.03 -16.24 -12.25
N THR A 32 19.58 -16.89 -13.32
CA THR A 32 20.14 -16.63 -14.65
C THR A 32 19.64 -15.27 -15.13
N SER A 33 20.57 -14.37 -15.47
CA SER A 33 20.22 -13.06 -16.02
C SER A 33 19.40 -13.21 -17.31
N ASN A 34 18.37 -12.37 -17.47
CA ASN A 34 17.55 -12.31 -18.68
C ASN A 34 17.14 -10.86 -18.98
N SER A 35 16.69 -10.62 -20.21
CA SER A 35 16.29 -9.30 -20.72
C SER A 35 14.80 -9.20 -21.06
N TYR A 36 13.95 -10.07 -20.50
CA TYR A 36 12.52 -10.11 -20.86
C TYR A 36 11.82 -8.76 -20.62
N LEU A 37 12.14 -8.10 -19.51
CA LEU A 37 11.60 -6.78 -19.16
C LEU A 37 12.10 -5.64 -20.05
N GLN A 38 13.20 -5.81 -20.80
CA GLN A 38 13.66 -4.79 -21.75
C GLN A 38 12.81 -4.72 -23.01
N ARG A 39 11.96 -5.73 -23.25
CA ARG A 39 11.11 -5.84 -24.45
C ARG A 39 9.67 -5.36 -24.23
N VAL A 40 9.32 -4.95 -23.01
CA VAL A 40 7.96 -4.50 -22.69
C VAL A 40 7.74 -3.06 -23.14
N SER A 41 6.51 -2.75 -23.58
CA SER A 41 6.12 -1.38 -23.90
C SER A 41 5.81 -0.60 -22.63
N LYS A 42 6.41 0.58 -22.47
CA LYS A 42 6.17 1.47 -21.33
C LYS A 42 4.96 2.37 -21.59
N LEU A 43 3.77 1.90 -21.20
CA LEU A 43 2.51 2.60 -21.52
C LEU A 43 2.36 3.98 -20.88
N GLY A 44 3.04 4.23 -19.75
CA GLY A 44 2.91 5.46 -18.96
C GLY A 44 4.09 6.43 -19.08
N GLU A 45 5.16 6.09 -19.82
CA GLU A 45 6.36 6.93 -19.90
C GLU A 45 6.03 8.30 -20.48
N GLY A 46 6.33 9.37 -19.72
CA GLY A 46 5.99 10.75 -20.07
C GLY A 46 4.55 11.20 -19.79
N PHE A 47 3.66 10.31 -19.33
CA PHE A 47 2.25 10.62 -19.07
C PHE A 47 1.85 10.55 -17.59
N VAL A 48 2.46 9.63 -16.83
CA VAL A 48 2.17 9.41 -15.40
C VAL A 48 3.41 9.70 -14.57
N ASP A 49 3.23 10.40 -13.43
CA ASP A 49 4.32 10.73 -12.52
C ASP A 49 4.38 9.71 -11.38
N ARG A 50 5.45 8.91 -11.38
CA ARG A 50 5.76 7.92 -10.33
C ARG A 50 4.52 7.10 -9.89
N PRO A 51 3.83 6.43 -10.82
CA PRO A 51 2.72 5.56 -10.46
C PRO A 51 3.20 4.46 -9.51
N GLU A 52 2.35 4.10 -8.55
CA GLU A 52 2.66 3.08 -7.55
C GLU A 52 1.99 1.74 -7.90
N ASP A 53 0.66 1.73 -8.03
CA ASP A 53 -0.11 0.56 -8.44
C ASP A 53 -0.96 0.81 -9.71
N VAL A 54 -1.53 -0.27 -10.26
CA VAL A 54 -2.36 -0.28 -11.46
C VAL A 54 -3.60 -1.17 -11.30
N ALA A 55 -4.77 -0.62 -11.58
CA ALA A 55 -6.02 -1.36 -11.64
C ALA A 55 -6.60 -1.37 -13.06
N VAL A 56 -7.25 -2.46 -13.45
CA VAL A 56 -7.91 -2.56 -14.77
C VAL A 56 -9.38 -2.89 -14.58
N ASP A 57 -10.26 -2.12 -15.21
CA ASP A 57 -11.69 -2.38 -15.18
C ASP A 57 -12.12 -3.44 -16.22
N LYS A 58 -13.39 -3.86 -16.16
CA LYS A 58 -13.98 -4.82 -17.12
C LYS A 58 -13.96 -4.33 -18.58
N MET A 59 -13.83 -3.02 -18.80
CA MET A 59 -13.75 -2.41 -20.13
C MET A 59 -12.31 -2.32 -20.63
N GLY A 60 -11.31 -2.71 -19.83
CA GLY A 60 -9.89 -2.62 -20.13
C GLY A 60 -9.33 -1.20 -20.02
N ILE A 61 -10.01 -0.31 -19.28
CA ILE A 61 -9.46 0.98 -18.87
C ILE A 61 -8.50 0.71 -17.72
N VAL A 62 -7.29 1.24 -17.85
CA VAL A 62 -6.23 1.13 -16.85
C VAL A 62 -6.28 2.36 -15.97
N TYR A 63 -6.21 2.20 -14.65
CA TYR A 63 -6.19 3.25 -13.65
C TYR A 63 -4.89 3.19 -12.87
N THR A 64 -4.34 4.33 -12.49
CA THR A 64 -3.18 4.42 -11.60
C THR A 64 -3.22 5.74 -10.84
N ALA A 65 -2.75 5.72 -9.60
CA ALA A 65 -2.54 6.92 -8.81
C ALA A 65 -1.10 7.40 -8.97
N THR A 66 -0.92 8.71 -9.14
CA THR A 66 0.36 9.35 -9.39
C THR A 66 0.74 10.31 -8.28
N ARG A 67 2.04 10.52 -8.08
CA ARG A 67 2.56 11.37 -6.98
C ARG A 67 2.23 12.86 -7.16
N ASP A 68 1.80 13.27 -8.36
CA ASP A 68 1.21 14.58 -8.64
C ASP A 68 -0.24 14.73 -8.11
N GLY A 69 -0.77 13.73 -7.38
CA GLY A 69 -2.06 13.77 -6.70
C GLY A 69 -3.26 13.38 -7.55
N TRP A 70 -3.04 12.91 -8.78
CA TRP A 70 -4.09 12.46 -9.67
C TRP A 70 -4.26 10.94 -9.63
N ILE A 71 -5.51 10.49 -9.79
CA ILE A 71 -5.80 9.19 -10.39
C ILE A 71 -5.95 9.43 -11.89
N LYS A 72 -5.06 8.84 -12.67
CA LYS A 72 -5.06 8.89 -14.13
C LYS A 72 -5.62 7.60 -14.69
N ARG A 73 -6.31 7.68 -15.83
CA ARG A 73 -6.80 6.51 -16.55
C ARG A 73 -6.36 6.49 -18.00
N ARG A 74 -6.08 5.30 -18.52
CA ARG A 74 -5.70 5.06 -19.92
C ARG A 74 -6.78 4.23 -20.61
N HIS A 75 -7.31 4.76 -21.69
CA HIS A 75 -8.29 4.07 -22.52
C HIS A 75 -7.61 3.06 -23.46
N LYS A 76 -8.39 2.12 -24.02
CA LYS A 76 -7.91 1.11 -24.98
C LYS A 76 -7.25 1.69 -26.23
N ASN A 77 -7.67 2.89 -26.65
CA ASN A 77 -7.07 3.63 -27.78
C ASN A 77 -5.69 4.25 -27.44
N GLY A 78 -5.23 4.12 -26.20
CA GLY A 78 -3.94 4.63 -25.72
C GLY A 78 -3.96 6.02 -25.11
N THR A 79 -5.09 6.72 -25.12
CA THR A 79 -5.20 8.06 -24.54
C THR A 79 -5.17 8.01 -23.02
N TRP A 80 -4.31 8.84 -22.42
CA TRP A 80 -4.29 9.13 -21.00
C TRP A 80 -5.19 10.31 -20.64
N GLN A 81 -5.89 10.20 -19.51
CA GLN A 81 -6.73 11.24 -18.96
C GLN A 81 -6.46 11.39 -17.46
N SER A 82 -6.26 12.62 -16.99
CA SER A 82 -6.36 12.98 -15.58
C SER A 82 -7.82 12.87 -15.14
N TRP A 83 -8.17 11.78 -14.45
CA TRP A 83 -9.56 11.43 -14.19
C TRP A 83 -10.08 12.06 -12.90
N LYS A 84 -9.35 11.91 -11.79
CA LYS A 84 -9.74 12.48 -10.50
C LYS A 84 -8.55 13.07 -9.77
N TYR A 85 -8.65 14.33 -9.35
CA TYR A 85 -7.65 14.94 -8.49
C TYR A 85 -7.99 14.68 -7.03
N ILE A 86 -7.08 14.03 -6.32
CA ILE A 86 -7.16 13.79 -4.88
C ILE A 86 -6.24 14.78 -4.13
N GLY A 87 -5.17 15.24 -4.79
CA GLY A 87 -4.25 16.25 -4.29
C GLY A 87 -3.27 15.74 -3.23
N ARG A 88 -2.93 14.45 -3.26
CA ARG A 88 -2.06 13.79 -2.30
C ARG A 88 -1.05 12.90 -3.01
N ASP A 89 0.20 12.94 -2.57
CA ASP A 89 1.27 12.07 -3.06
C ASP A 89 1.32 10.73 -2.32
N THR A 90 0.35 10.45 -1.44
CA THR A 90 0.29 9.29 -0.53
C THR A 90 -0.66 8.19 -0.97
N LEU A 91 -1.17 8.26 -2.20
CA LEU A 91 -1.95 7.19 -2.79
C LEU A 91 -1.02 6.03 -3.15
N LEU A 92 -1.41 4.82 -2.75
CA LEU A 92 -0.71 3.57 -2.98
C LEU A 92 -1.65 2.64 -3.77
N GLY A 93 -1.93 1.45 -3.24
CA GLY A 93 -2.70 0.41 -3.91
C GLY A 93 -4.13 0.81 -4.24
N LEU A 94 -4.64 0.22 -5.32
CA LEU A 94 -5.92 0.57 -5.91
C LEU A 94 -6.63 -0.60 -6.56
N LYS A 95 -7.94 -0.63 -6.37
CA LYS A 95 -8.81 -1.69 -6.87
C LYS A 95 -10.04 -1.10 -7.52
N VAL A 96 -10.30 -1.46 -8.78
CA VAL A 96 -11.60 -1.22 -9.39
C VAL A 96 -12.60 -2.17 -8.74
N SER A 97 -13.58 -1.61 -8.03
CA SER A 97 -14.65 -2.38 -7.39
C SER A 97 -15.62 -2.93 -8.44
N SER A 98 -16.30 -4.03 -8.11
CA SER A 98 -17.44 -4.60 -8.81
C SER A 98 -18.54 -3.56 -9.13
N ALA A 99 -18.70 -2.55 -8.28
CA ALA A 99 -19.65 -1.44 -8.49
C ALA A 99 -19.10 -0.30 -9.37
N GLY A 100 -17.88 -0.41 -9.90
CA GLY A 100 -17.27 0.52 -10.85
C GLY A 100 -16.61 1.76 -10.24
N HIS A 101 -16.58 1.88 -8.92
CA HIS A 101 -15.77 2.89 -8.22
C HIS A 101 -14.34 2.36 -7.98
N ILE A 102 -13.42 3.25 -7.64
CA ILE A 102 -12.05 2.86 -7.28
C ILE A 102 -11.91 2.89 -5.77
N LEU A 103 -11.50 1.76 -5.19
CA LEU A 103 -10.99 1.69 -3.83
C LEU A 103 -9.52 2.08 -3.87
N VAL A 104 -9.08 2.93 -2.95
CA VAL A 104 -7.70 3.42 -2.90
C VAL A 104 -7.19 3.36 -1.47
N CYS A 105 -6.02 2.79 -1.28
CA CYS A 105 -5.25 2.93 -0.05
C CYS A 105 -4.48 4.25 -0.08
N ASP A 106 -4.75 5.12 0.88
CA ASP A 106 -3.99 6.34 1.12
C ASP A 106 -3.19 6.16 2.43
N ALA A 107 -1.88 6.37 2.36
CA ALA A 107 -0.98 6.18 3.49
C ALA A 107 -1.25 7.11 4.69
N GLN A 108 -2.04 8.18 4.49
CA GLN A 108 -2.41 9.15 5.53
C GLN A 108 -3.90 9.11 5.90
N GLU A 109 -4.79 8.80 4.96
CA GLU A 109 -6.25 8.86 5.18
C GLU A 109 -6.90 7.48 5.37
N GLY A 110 -6.19 6.40 5.05
CA GLY A 110 -6.68 5.02 5.14
C GLY A 110 -7.37 4.58 3.85
N LEU A 111 -8.50 3.86 3.95
CA LEU A 111 -9.23 3.35 2.80
C LEU A 111 -10.19 4.41 2.25
N LEU A 112 -10.05 4.72 0.98
CA LEU A 112 -10.86 5.68 0.24
C LEU A 112 -11.74 4.98 -0.80
N LYS A 113 -12.91 5.56 -1.06
CA LYS A 113 -13.76 5.29 -2.21
C LYS A 113 -13.74 6.51 -3.12
N VAL A 114 -13.42 6.31 -4.39
CA VAL A 114 -13.38 7.36 -5.40
C VAL A 114 -14.39 7.07 -6.51
N THR A 115 -15.29 8.02 -6.74
CA THR A 115 -16.32 7.98 -7.78
C THR A 115 -16.18 9.19 -8.70
N GLU A 116 -17.04 9.27 -9.73
CA GLU A 116 -17.16 10.49 -10.55
C GLU A 116 -17.61 11.70 -9.71
N ASP A 117 -18.42 11.49 -8.69
CA ASP A 117 -18.97 12.56 -7.85
C ASP A 117 -18.00 13.08 -6.78
N GLY A 118 -17.02 12.27 -6.38
CA GLY A 118 -16.04 12.69 -5.38
C GLY A 118 -15.31 11.56 -4.67
N VAL A 119 -14.77 11.90 -3.50
CA VAL A 119 -13.96 11.01 -2.66
C VAL A 119 -14.63 10.86 -1.30
N THR A 120 -14.73 9.64 -0.80
CA THR A 120 -15.27 9.32 0.53
C THR A 120 -14.26 8.48 1.29
N VAL A 121 -13.99 8.84 2.54
CA VAL A 121 -13.17 8.01 3.44
C VAL A 121 -14.05 6.88 3.97
N LEU A 122 -13.73 5.63 3.65
CA LEU A 122 -14.42 4.45 4.15
C LEU A 122 -13.87 4.02 5.51
N ALA A 123 -12.55 4.12 5.70
CA ALA A 123 -11.88 3.71 6.92
C ALA A 123 -10.66 4.58 7.20
N SER A 124 -10.69 5.37 8.28
CA SER A 124 -9.52 6.11 8.76
C SER A 124 -8.97 5.59 10.09
N HIS A 125 -9.75 4.77 10.82
CA HIS A 125 -9.40 4.26 12.13
C HIS A 125 -9.85 2.81 12.30
N VAL A 126 -9.10 2.06 13.11
CA VAL A 126 -9.46 0.73 13.60
C VAL A 126 -9.13 0.65 15.08
N ASN A 127 -10.06 0.14 15.90
CA ASN A 127 -9.91 0.05 17.36
C ASN A 127 -9.47 1.36 18.03
N GLY A 128 -10.01 2.49 17.57
CA GLY A 128 -9.69 3.84 18.09
C GLY A 128 -8.31 4.38 17.68
N LYS A 129 -7.52 3.65 16.89
CA LYS A 129 -6.23 4.09 16.37
C LYS A 129 -6.35 4.48 14.90
N LYS A 130 -5.67 5.56 14.52
CA LYS A 130 -5.58 5.98 13.11
C LYS A 130 -4.88 4.88 12.30
N ILE A 131 -5.46 4.54 11.14
CA ILE A 131 -4.82 3.69 10.15
C ILE A 131 -3.67 4.49 9.54
N ARG A 132 -2.46 3.97 9.65
CA ARG A 132 -1.25 4.57 9.07
C ARG A 132 -0.76 3.67 7.96
N LEU A 133 -0.29 4.26 6.85
CA LEU A 133 0.35 3.51 5.77
C LEU A 133 -0.53 2.34 5.28
N ALA A 134 -1.81 2.61 5.00
CA ALA A 134 -2.63 1.69 4.21
C ALA A 134 -1.95 1.55 2.84
N ASP A 135 -1.67 0.32 2.42
CA ASP A 135 -0.72 0.05 1.33
C ASP A 135 -1.44 -0.55 0.12
N ASP A 136 -1.96 -1.77 0.21
CA ASP A 136 -2.61 -2.48 -0.89
C ASP A 136 -4.05 -2.89 -0.56
N VAL A 137 -4.91 -3.11 -1.56
CA VAL A 137 -6.34 -3.37 -1.40
C VAL A 137 -6.90 -4.38 -2.41
N VAL A 138 -7.75 -5.28 -1.92
CA VAL A 138 -8.54 -6.22 -2.72
C VAL A 138 -10.00 -6.25 -2.26
N GLU A 139 -10.91 -6.45 -3.21
CA GLU A 139 -12.35 -6.63 -2.95
C GLU A 139 -12.73 -8.09 -3.23
N ALA A 140 -13.42 -8.71 -2.27
CA ALA A 140 -14.00 -10.04 -2.41
C ALA A 140 -15.39 -10.00 -3.05
N SER A 141 -15.86 -11.13 -3.57
CA SER A 141 -17.15 -11.26 -4.24
C SER A 141 -18.37 -10.94 -3.37
N ASP A 142 -18.24 -11.03 -2.04
CA ASP A 142 -19.28 -10.64 -1.07
C ASP A 142 -19.31 -9.13 -0.78
N GLY A 143 -18.41 -8.36 -1.43
CA GLY A 143 -18.22 -6.93 -1.22
C GLY A 143 -17.32 -6.58 -0.04
N SER A 144 -16.80 -7.56 0.71
CA SER A 144 -15.79 -7.33 1.72
C SER A 144 -14.53 -6.75 1.09
N VAL A 145 -13.94 -5.73 1.72
CA VAL A 145 -12.68 -5.14 1.27
C VAL A 145 -11.59 -5.51 2.25
N TYR A 146 -10.53 -6.12 1.76
CA TYR A 146 -9.34 -6.45 2.53
C TYR A 146 -8.22 -5.52 2.10
N PHE A 147 -7.49 -4.96 3.06
CA PHE A 147 -6.39 -4.06 2.77
C PHE A 147 -5.28 -4.20 3.79
N SER A 148 -4.04 -4.07 3.31
CA SER A 148 -2.85 -4.11 4.14
C SER A 148 -2.55 -2.75 4.74
N VAL A 149 -1.92 -2.78 5.90
CA VAL A 149 -1.39 -1.62 6.62
C VAL A 149 0.07 -1.95 6.87
N ALA A 150 1.00 -1.34 6.12
CA ALA A 150 2.39 -1.78 6.17
C ALA A 150 3.02 -1.51 7.53
N SER A 151 2.72 -0.37 8.13
CA SER A 151 3.20 -0.04 9.49
C SER A 151 2.19 0.78 10.26
N THR A 152 1.86 0.32 11.46
CA THR A 152 1.09 1.10 12.43
C THR A 152 1.91 2.18 13.15
N LYS A 153 3.24 2.17 12.96
CA LYS A 153 4.17 3.07 13.65
C LYS A 153 4.75 4.15 12.73
N PHE A 154 5.25 3.78 11.56
CA PHE A 154 5.93 4.69 10.63
C PHE A 154 5.04 5.04 9.43
N GLY A 155 5.13 6.28 8.95
CA GLY A 155 4.40 6.73 7.77
C GLY A 155 5.16 6.46 6.48
N LEU A 156 4.57 6.83 5.34
CA LEU A 156 5.15 6.63 4.01
C LEU A 156 6.53 7.28 3.86
N HIS A 157 6.81 8.42 4.50
CA HIS A 157 8.10 9.10 4.34
C HIS A 157 9.18 8.58 5.30
N GLU A 158 8.79 7.83 6.33
CA GLU A 158 9.67 7.20 7.31
C GLU A 158 9.69 5.67 7.20
N TRP A 159 9.16 5.10 6.12
CA TRP A 159 8.96 3.65 5.95
C TRP A 159 10.22 2.82 6.23
N PHE A 160 11.39 3.35 5.87
CA PHE A 160 12.69 2.69 6.05
C PHE A 160 13.02 2.44 7.53
N LEU A 161 12.46 3.25 8.45
CA LEU A 161 12.62 3.04 9.89
C LEU A 161 11.94 1.77 10.37
N ASP A 162 10.89 1.29 9.68
CA ASP A 162 10.23 0.03 10.02
C ASP A 162 11.18 -1.17 9.81
N VAL A 163 11.85 -1.18 8.65
CA VAL A 163 12.88 -2.20 8.32
C VAL A 163 14.07 -2.11 9.27
N LEU A 164 14.54 -0.91 9.58
CA LEU A 164 15.65 -0.70 10.53
C LEU A 164 15.27 -1.07 11.97
N GLU A 165 14.00 -0.90 12.35
CA GLU A 165 13.51 -1.35 13.64
C GLU A 165 13.35 -2.88 13.69
N ALA A 166 13.07 -3.52 12.55
CA ALA A 166 12.91 -4.95 12.40
C ALA A 166 11.86 -5.53 13.37
N LYS A 167 10.78 -4.78 13.61
CA LYS A 167 9.63 -5.19 14.43
C LYS A 167 8.38 -5.21 13.57
N PRO A 168 7.52 -6.23 13.72
CA PRO A 168 6.40 -6.40 12.82
C PRO A 168 5.22 -5.49 13.22
N HIS A 169 5.16 -4.30 12.65
CA HIS A 169 4.10 -3.30 12.92
C HIS A 169 2.93 -3.35 11.94
N GLY A 170 2.95 -4.28 10.99
CA GLY A 170 1.96 -4.40 9.92
C GLY A 170 0.69 -5.12 10.35
N GLN A 171 -0.40 -4.86 9.62
CA GLN A 171 -1.71 -5.47 9.83
C GLN A 171 -2.40 -5.79 8.51
N LEU A 172 -3.30 -6.77 8.54
CA LEU A 172 -4.32 -6.98 7.52
C LEU A 172 -5.67 -6.59 8.11
N LEU A 173 -6.36 -5.67 7.45
CA LEU A 173 -7.69 -5.21 7.86
C LEU A 173 -8.77 -5.69 6.90
N LYS A 174 -10.00 -5.82 7.42
CA LYS A 174 -11.22 -6.06 6.64
C LYS A 174 -12.23 -4.96 6.92
N TYR A 175 -12.69 -4.29 5.86
CA TYR A 175 -13.87 -3.42 5.86
C TYR A 175 -15.08 -4.19 5.32
N SER A 176 -16.18 -4.19 6.08
CA SER A 176 -17.45 -4.79 5.71
C SER A 176 -18.48 -3.70 5.40
N PRO A 177 -18.81 -3.43 4.12
CA PRO A 177 -19.73 -2.35 3.76
C PRO A 177 -21.15 -2.53 4.34
N SER A 178 -21.61 -3.79 4.47
CA SER A 178 -22.93 -4.12 5.02
C SER A 178 -23.10 -3.73 6.49
N LEU A 179 -22.02 -3.82 7.26
CA LEU A 179 -22.00 -3.46 8.69
C LEU A 179 -21.40 -2.06 8.92
N ASN A 180 -20.79 -1.47 7.89
CA ASN A 180 -19.93 -0.30 7.99
C ASN A 180 -18.90 -0.44 9.13
N GLN A 181 -18.25 -1.60 9.20
CA GLN A 181 -17.31 -1.97 10.26
C GLN A 181 -15.95 -2.35 9.70
N ILE A 182 -14.91 -2.07 10.49
CA ILE A 182 -13.52 -2.40 10.20
C ILE A 182 -13.03 -3.33 11.31
N SER A 183 -12.31 -4.38 10.93
CA SER A 183 -11.73 -5.35 11.85
C SER A 183 -10.30 -5.65 11.47
N VAL A 184 -9.47 -5.97 12.47
CA VAL A 184 -8.13 -6.52 12.27
C VAL A 184 -8.28 -8.02 12.06
N ILE A 185 -7.81 -8.52 10.92
CA ILE A 185 -7.84 -9.95 10.59
C ILE A 185 -6.53 -10.62 10.99
N LEU A 186 -5.41 -9.95 10.70
CA LEU A 186 -4.07 -10.33 11.14
C LEU A 186 -3.33 -9.10 11.64
N ASP A 187 -2.48 -9.29 12.64
CA ASP A 187 -1.56 -8.30 13.17
C ASP A 187 -0.15 -8.89 13.27
N ASN A 188 0.81 -8.06 13.71
CA ASN A 188 2.20 -8.45 13.87
C ASN A 188 2.81 -9.02 12.58
N LEU A 189 2.54 -8.34 11.46
CA LEU A 189 3.13 -8.62 10.15
C LEU A 189 4.37 -7.73 9.91
N ALA A 190 5.40 -8.31 9.29
CA ALA A 190 6.64 -7.66 8.92
C ALA A 190 6.48 -6.81 7.65
N PHE A 191 6.04 -5.56 7.82
CA PHE A 191 5.75 -4.61 6.75
C PHE A 191 4.80 -5.21 5.69
N ALA A 192 3.52 -5.33 6.09
CA ALA A 192 2.45 -5.90 5.26
C ALA A 192 2.22 -5.05 4.01
N ASN A 193 2.82 -5.46 2.90
CA ASN A 193 2.92 -4.63 1.70
C ASN A 193 1.74 -4.89 0.76
N GLY A 194 1.74 -6.04 0.09
CA GLY A 194 0.68 -6.46 -0.81
C GLY A 194 -0.37 -7.38 -0.18
N VAL A 195 -1.57 -7.39 -0.75
CA VAL A 195 -2.65 -8.33 -0.43
C VAL A 195 -3.35 -8.84 -1.69
N ALA A 196 -3.58 -10.14 -1.78
CA ALA A 196 -4.30 -10.75 -2.90
C ALA A 196 -5.26 -11.85 -2.43
N LEU A 197 -6.39 -11.98 -3.13
CA LEU A 197 -7.29 -13.12 -2.99
C LEU A 197 -6.92 -14.21 -3.99
N SER A 198 -7.07 -15.47 -3.59
CA SER A 198 -7.06 -16.57 -4.56
C SER A 198 -8.24 -16.45 -5.53
N ALA A 199 -8.11 -17.09 -6.70
CA ALA A 199 -9.15 -17.02 -7.74
C ALA A 199 -10.52 -17.52 -7.24
N ASP A 200 -10.52 -18.60 -6.46
CA ASP A 200 -11.72 -19.17 -5.84
C ASP A 200 -12.10 -18.51 -4.50
N GLN A 201 -11.26 -17.56 -4.03
CA GLN A 201 -11.38 -16.85 -2.74
C GLN A 201 -11.37 -17.73 -1.48
N ASP A 202 -10.83 -18.95 -1.57
CA ASP A 202 -10.66 -19.84 -0.42
C ASP A 202 -9.56 -19.38 0.54
N TYR A 203 -8.65 -18.53 0.08
CA TYR A 203 -7.59 -17.96 0.91
C TYR A 203 -7.16 -16.56 0.41
N LEU A 204 -6.48 -15.87 1.31
CA LEU A 204 -5.90 -14.56 1.08
C LEU A 204 -4.39 -14.64 1.34
N VAL A 205 -3.59 -14.01 0.49
CA VAL A 205 -2.14 -13.92 0.58
C VAL A 205 -1.77 -12.51 0.98
N VAL A 206 -0.92 -12.37 2.00
CA VAL A 206 -0.31 -11.09 2.41
C VAL A 206 1.20 -11.19 2.25
N CYS A 207 1.82 -10.15 1.70
CA CYS A 207 3.27 -10.07 1.56
C CYS A 207 3.89 -9.39 2.78
N GLU A 208 4.82 -10.08 3.45
CA GLU A 208 5.72 -9.49 4.45
C GLU A 208 7.04 -9.10 3.74
N SER A 209 7.42 -7.82 3.75
CA SER A 209 8.50 -7.33 2.85
C SER A 209 9.90 -7.80 3.23
N TRP A 210 10.12 -8.10 4.50
CA TRP A 210 11.44 -8.43 5.03
C TRP A 210 11.48 -9.72 5.84
N LYS A 211 10.42 -10.55 5.74
CA LYS A 211 10.30 -11.85 6.41
C LYS A 211 9.70 -12.86 5.44
#